data_AF-A0A239JSZ1-F1
#
_entry.id   AF-A0A239JSZ1-F1
#
_cell.length_a   1.000
_cell.length_b   1.000
_cell.length_c   1.000
_cell.angle_alpha   90.00
_cell.angle_beta   90.00
_cell.angle_gamma   90.00
#
_symmetry.space_group_name_H-M   'P 1'
#
loop_
_entity.id
_entity.type
_entity.pdbx_description
1 polymer ?
#
loop_
_entity_poly.entity_id
_entity_poly.type
_entity_poly.pdbx_seq_one_letter_code
_entity_poly.pdbx_strand_id
1 'polypeptide(L)'
;MALTRDFKETVKERAARDPAFAKAMLDEAATAFLNGEPHVARLILRDLVNASVGFEELASETKRPSKSLHRMLSEKGNPSMDNLAAIFGAVRKRLGVAFEAHAVEAASI
;
A
#
# COMPACT_ATOMS: atom_id res chain seq x y z
N MET A 1 13.27 -2.82 -22.28
CA MET A 1 12.47 -2.23 -21.18
C MET A 1 13.26 -2.26 -19.88
N ALA A 2 14.23 -1.35 -19.72
CA ALA A 2 14.99 -1.16 -18.47
C ALA A 2 14.43 0.00 -17.62
N LEU A 3 13.79 0.98 -18.26
CA LEU A 3 13.22 2.19 -17.65
C LEU A 3 12.17 1.92 -16.54
N THR A 4 11.45 0.80 -16.61
CA THR A 4 10.37 0.51 -15.64
C THR A 4 10.83 -0.23 -14.39
N ARG A 5 11.97 -0.95 -14.44
CA ARG A 5 12.55 -1.58 -13.24
C ARG A 5 13.26 -0.53 -12.39
N ASP A 6 14.09 0.27 -13.03
CA ASP A 6 14.85 1.37 -12.41
C ASP A 6 13.93 2.39 -11.72
N PHE A 7 12.82 2.76 -12.38
CA PHE A 7 11.81 3.63 -11.77
C PHE A 7 11.15 3.01 -10.53
N LYS A 8 10.74 1.73 -10.60
CA LYS A 8 10.11 1.04 -9.46
C LYS A 8 11.07 0.86 -8.29
N GLU A 9 12.35 0.63 -8.59
CA GLU A 9 13.41 0.54 -7.59
C GLU A 9 13.64 1.90 -6.92
N THR A 10 13.74 2.98 -7.72
CA THR A 10 13.86 4.35 -7.22
C THR A 10 12.68 4.77 -6.32
N VAL A 11 11.45 4.41 -6.67
CA VAL A 11 10.26 4.71 -5.85
C VAL A 11 10.32 3.97 -4.51
N LYS A 12 10.73 2.69 -4.51
CA LYS A 12 10.88 1.90 -3.27
C LYS A 12 11.98 2.43 -2.37
N GLU A 13 13.15 2.72 -2.94
CA GLU A 13 14.27 3.33 -2.21
C GLU A 13 13.88 4.67 -1.59
N ARG A 14 13.15 5.50 -2.35
CA ARG A 14 12.64 6.77 -1.84
C ARG A 14 11.66 6.55 -0.69
N ALA A 15 10.69 5.65 -0.83
CA ALA A 15 9.74 5.34 0.23
C ALA A 15 10.41 4.79 1.51
N ALA A 16 11.54 4.08 1.37
CA ALA A 16 12.29 3.59 2.53
C ALA A 16 13.02 4.71 3.30
N ARG A 17 13.49 5.75 2.60
CA ARG A 17 14.32 6.83 3.19
C ARG A 17 13.57 8.12 3.52
N ASP A 18 12.40 8.34 2.93
CA ASP A 18 11.62 9.57 3.04
C ASP A 18 10.23 9.27 3.65
N PRO A 19 10.06 9.48 4.97
CA PRO A 19 8.81 9.21 5.66
C PRO A 19 7.63 10.03 5.13
N ALA A 20 7.87 11.26 4.65
CA ALA A 20 6.81 12.10 4.09
C ALA A 20 6.31 11.52 2.77
N PHE A 21 7.23 11.01 1.93
CA PHE A 21 6.87 10.31 0.71
C PHE A 21 6.12 9.00 0.99
N ALA A 22 6.57 8.21 1.98
CA ALA A 22 5.86 6.99 2.39
C ALA A 22 4.44 7.28 2.90
N LYS A 23 4.27 8.34 3.69
CA LYS A 23 2.94 8.81 4.13
C LYS A 23 2.08 9.20 2.93
N ALA A 24 2.60 10.00 2.00
CA ALA A 24 1.85 10.41 0.81
C ALA A 24 1.42 9.23 -0.06
N MET A 25 2.29 8.22 -0.23
CA MET A 25 1.91 6.97 -0.89
C MET A 25 0.80 6.23 -0.15
N LEU A 26 0.83 6.23 1.19
CA LEU A 26 -0.22 5.57 1.98
C LEU A 26 -1.56 6.31 1.86
N ASP A 27 -1.53 7.65 1.85
CA ASP A 27 -2.69 8.51 1.61
C ASP A 27 -3.28 8.25 0.20
N GLU A 28 -2.44 8.12 -0.81
CA GLU A 28 -2.85 7.78 -2.18
C GLU A 28 -3.49 6.38 -2.26
N ALA A 29 -2.91 5.38 -1.60
CA ALA A 29 -3.49 4.04 -1.56
C ALA A 29 -4.89 4.01 -0.92
N ALA A 30 -5.10 4.77 0.15
CA ALA A 30 -6.40 4.89 0.80
C ALA A 30 -7.41 5.65 -0.09
N THR A 31 -6.98 6.76 -0.67
CA THR A 31 -7.81 7.60 -1.56
C THR A 31 -8.25 6.82 -2.79
N ALA A 32 -7.33 6.12 -3.45
CA ALA A 32 -7.64 5.27 -4.60
C ALA A 32 -8.64 4.16 -4.22
N PHE A 33 -8.45 3.51 -3.07
CA PHE A 33 -9.38 2.47 -2.61
C PHE A 33 -10.80 3.03 -2.38
N LEU A 34 -10.91 4.16 -1.68
CA LEU A 34 -12.19 4.79 -1.36
C LEU A 34 -12.91 5.35 -2.59
N ASN A 35 -12.18 5.72 -3.64
CA ASN A 35 -12.73 6.20 -4.92
C ASN A 35 -12.96 5.09 -5.97
N GLY A 36 -12.91 3.82 -5.58
CA GLY A 36 -13.26 2.71 -6.48
C GLY A 36 -12.12 2.23 -7.38
N GLU A 37 -10.87 2.54 -7.03
CA GLU A 37 -9.66 2.09 -7.74
C GLU A 37 -8.84 1.07 -6.90
N PRO A 38 -9.42 -0.09 -6.53
CA PRO A 38 -8.76 -1.05 -5.64
C PRO A 38 -7.49 -1.67 -6.27
N HIS A 39 -7.36 -1.66 -7.59
CA HIS A 39 -6.17 -2.15 -8.26
C HIS A 39 -4.96 -1.24 -8.03
N VAL A 40 -5.15 0.09 -8.10
CA VAL A 40 -4.13 1.09 -7.80
C VAL A 40 -3.71 0.97 -6.34
N ALA A 41 -4.69 0.93 -5.43
CA ALA A 41 -4.43 0.78 -3.99
C ALA A 41 -3.57 -0.45 -3.67
N ARG A 42 -3.86 -1.62 -4.29
CA ARG A 42 -3.06 -2.84 -4.08
C ARG A 42 -1.61 -2.68 -4.51
N LEU A 43 -1.37 -2.05 -5.66
CA LEU A 43 -0.02 -1.87 -6.19
C LEU A 43 0.79 -0.90 -5.32
N ILE A 44 0.18 0.20 -4.90
CA ILE A 44 0.84 1.16 -4.00
C ILE A 44 1.15 0.49 -2.64
N LEU A 45 0.19 -0.24 -2.06
CA LEU A 45 0.42 -1.00 -0.83
C LEU A 45 1.53 -2.04 -1.00
N ARG A 46 1.62 -2.72 -2.15
CA ARG A 46 2.71 -3.66 -2.42
C ARG A 46 4.06 -2.95 -2.39
N ASP A 47 4.16 -1.79 -3.01
CA ASP A 47 5.41 -1.04 -3.05
C ASP A 47 5.78 -0.49 -1.68
N LEU A 48 4.80 0.01 -0.91
CA LEU A 48 4.99 0.41 0.49
C LEU A 48 5.43 -0.74 1.37
N VAL A 49 4.81 -1.92 1.27
CA VAL A 49 5.21 -3.10 2.04
C VAL A 49 6.65 -3.47 1.70
N ASN A 50 7.03 -3.51 0.42
CA ASN A 50 8.41 -3.80 0.03
C ASN A 50 9.42 -2.77 0.56
N ALA A 51 9.03 -1.51 0.68
CA ALA A 51 9.89 -0.42 1.12
C ALA A 51 9.93 -0.22 2.65
N SER A 52 9.03 -0.86 3.41
CA SER A 52 8.87 -0.62 4.85
C SER A 52 8.91 -1.90 5.70
N VAL A 53 7.75 -2.44 6.05
CA VAL A 53 7.57 -3.61 6.93
C VAL A 53 8.05 -4.92 6.28
N GLY A 54 8.01 -5.03 4.96
CA GLY A 54 8.31 -6.27 4.25
C GLY A 54 7.21 -7.33 4.42
N PHE A 55 7.20 -8.32 3.53
CA PHE A 55 6.13 -9.33 3.50
C PHE A 55 6.23 -10.37 4.62
N GLU A 56 7.42 -10.66 5.14
CA GLU A 56 7.61 -11.61 6.23
C GLU A 56 7.16 -11.03 7.58
N GLU A 57 7.49 -9.77 7.89
CA GLU A 57 6.99 -9.13 9.11
C GLU A 57 5.48 -8.87 9.01
N LEU A 58 4.98 -8.45 7.84
CA LEU A 58 3.54 -8.33 7.59
C LEU A 58 2.81 -9.66 7.78
N ALA A 59 3.42 -10.78 7.36
CA ALA A 59 2.88 -12.12 7.57
C ALA A 59 2.73 -12.46 9.05
N SER A 60 3.76 -12.12 9.85
CA SER A 60 3.73 -12.28 11.31
C SER A 60 2.63 -11.45 11.95
N GLU A 61 2.56 -10.14 11.63
CA GLU A 61 1.57 -9.24 12.24
C GLU A 61 0.13 -9.59 11.86
N THR A 62 -0.11 -9.97 10.60
CA THR A 62 -1.45 -10.29 10.11
C THR A 62 -1.87 -11.74 10.31
N LYS A 63 -0.96 -12.60 10.82
CA LYS A 63 -1.12 -14.06 10.93
C LYS A 63 -1.52 -14.70 9.61
N ARG A 64 -0.88 -14.29 8.51
CA ARG A 64 -1.16 -14.75 7.14
C ARG A 64 0.13 -15.17 6.46
N PRO A 65 0.10 -16.21 5.60
CA PRO A 65 1.29 -16.58 4.85
C PRO A 65 1.77 -15.45 3.91
N SER A 66 3.07 -15.15 3.93
CA SER A 66 3.73 -14.17 3.05
C SER A 66 3.36 -14.36 1.57
N LYS A 67 3.38 -15.60 1.07
CA LYS A 67 2.94 -15.95 -0.30
C LYS A 67 1.49 -15.51 -0.60
N SER A 68 0.60 -15.59 0.38
CA SER A 68 -0.80 -15.18 0.25
C SER A 68 -0.90 -13.66 0.15
N LEU A 69 -0.15 -12.93 0.99
CA LEU A 69 -0.08 -11.47 0.96
C LEU A 69 0.49 -10.95 -0.37
N HIS A 70 1.56 -11.58 -0.88
CA HIS A 70 2.09 -11.26 -2.22
C HIS A 70 1.04 -11.43 -3.32
N ARG A 71 0.25 -12.52 -3.27
CA ARG A 71 -0.84 -12.75 -4.23
C ARG A 71 -1.97 -11.73 -4.07
N MET A 72 -2.34 -11.42 -2.83
CA MET A 72 -3.38 -10.43 -2.50
C MET A 72 -3.02 -9.04 -3.03
N LEU A 73 -1.76 -8.61 -2.92
CA LEU A 73 -1.30 -7.30 -3.40
C LEU A 73 -0.76 -7.32 -4.84
N SER A 74 -1.04 -8.37 -5.61
CA SER A 74 -0.71 -8.41 -7.04
C SER A 74 -1.71 -7.61 -7.87
N GLU A 75 -1.35 -7.36 -9.14
CA GLU A 75 -2.21 -6.67 -10.11
C GLU A 75 -3.61 -7.29 -10.19
N LYS A 76 -3.67 -8.62 -10.24
CA LYS A 76 -4.92 -9.43 -10.25
C LYS A 76 -5.33 -9.92 -8.86
N GLY A 77 -4.71 -9.39 -7.80
CA GLY A 77 -4.99 -9.78 -6.43
C GLY A 77 -6.39 -9.35 -5.98
N ASN A 78 -6.95 -10.08 -5.02
CA ASN A 78 -8.26 -9.77 -4.45
C ASN A 78 -8.25 -10.07 -2.94
N PRO A 79 -7.69 -9.17 -2.10
CA PRO A 79 -7.81 -9.30 -0.66
C PRO A 79 -9.27 -9.09 -0.25
N SER A 80 -9.75 -9.86 0.73
CA SER A 80 -11.00 -9.49 1.39
C SER A 80 -10.83 -8.18 2.16
N MET A 81 -11.94 -7.54 2.53
CA MET A 81 -11.92 -6.29 3.30
C MET A 81 -11.13 -6.43 4.59
N ASP A 82 -11.30 -7.51 5.35
CA ASP A 82 -10.55 -7.76 6.59
C ASP A 82 -9.04 -7.86 6.35
N ASN A 83 -8.63 -8.49 5.24
CA ASN A 83 -7.23 -8.63 4.90
C ASN A 83 -6.65 -7.27 4.51
N LEU A 84 -7.40 -6.50 3.74
CA LEU A 84 -6.99 -5.18 3.31
C LEU A 84 -6.87 -4.22 4.51
N ALA A 85 -7.84 -4.24 5.42
CA ALA A 85 -7.81 -3.49 6.66
C ALA A 85 -6.60 -3.87 7.53
N ALA A 86 -6.28 -5.16 7.64
CA ALA A 86 -5.09 -5.61 8.36
C ALA A 86 -3.78 -5.12 7.72
N ILE A 87 -3.69 -5.10 6.38
CA ILE A 87 -2.53 -4.59 5.65
C ILE A 87 -2.37 -3.08 5.87
N PHE A 88 -3.44 -2.29 5.69
CA PHE A 88 -3.42 -0.86 6.02
C PHE A 88 -3.05 -0.62 7.48
N GLY A 89 -3.56 -1.44 8.40
CA GLY A 89 -3.27 -1.40 9.82
C GLY A 89 -1.79 -1.60 10.14
N ALA A 90 -1.15 -2.59 9.53
CA ALA A 90 0.28 -2.85 9.68
C ALA A 90 1.13 -1.70 9.13
N VAL A 91 0.83 -1.23 7.92
CA VAL A 91 1.59 -0.14 7.27
C VAL A 91 1.43 1.17 8.03
N ARG A 92 0.21 1.57 8.43
CA ARG A 92 0.01 2.81 9.21
C ARG A 92 0.73 2.78 10.55
N LYS A 93 0.73 1.62 11.23
CA LYS A 93 1.45 1.42 12.49
C LYS A 93 2.96 1.55 12.29
N ARG A 94 3.50 0.96 11.22
CA ARG A 94 4.92 1.09 10.85
C ARG A 94 5.32 2.54 10.57
N LEU A 95 4.45 3.31 9.92
CA LEU A 95 4.70 4.71 9.61
C LEU A 95 4.37 5.67 10.76
N GLY A 96 3.75 5.19 11.84
CA GLY A 96 3.35 6.03 12.97
C GLY A 96 2.24 7.03 12.64
N VAL A 97 1.34 6.67 11.72
CA VAL A 97 0.25 7.54 11.25
C VAL A 97 -1.13 6.93 11.48
N ALA A 98 -2.15 7.78 11.47
CA ALA A 98 -3.55 7.40 11.47
C ALA A 98 -4.25 7.94 10.21
N PHE A 99 -5.38 7.33 9.84
CA PHE A 99 -6.23 7.83 8.78
C PHE A 99 -7.37 8.64 9.37
N GLU A 100 -7.66 9.76 8.74
CA GLU A 100 -8.89 10.51 8.88
C GLU A 100 -9.50 10.63 7.49
N ALA A 101 -10.78 10.30 7.34
CA ALA A 101 -11.44 10.27 6.04
C ALA A 101 -12.56 11.31 6.00
N HIS A 102 -12.54 12.15 4.96
CA HIS A 102 -13.56 13.14 4.69
C HIS A 102 -14.00 13.01 3.23
N ALA A 103 -15.31 12.95 3.00
CA ALA A 103 -15.84 13.10 1.66
C ALA A 103 -15.62 14.55 1.20
N VAL A 104 -15.23 14.72 -0.05
CA VAL A 104 -15.08 16.03 -0.70
C VAL A 104 -16.03 16.10 -1.90
N GLU A 105 -16.31 17.32 -2.38
CA GLU A 105 -17.04 17.47 -3.64
C GLU A 105 -16.29 16.76 -4.76
N ALA A 106 -17.01 15.95 -5.54
CA ALA A 106 -16.43 15.36 -6.73
C ALA A 106 -16.03 16.48 -7.71
N ALA A 107 -14.83 16.39 -8.28
CA ALA A 107 -14.45 17.28 -9.37
C ALA A 107 -15.54 17.21 -10.43
N SER A 108 -16.10 18.37 -10.80
CA SER A 108 -17.15 18.44 -11.81
C SER A 108 -16.65 17.78 -13.08
N ILE A 109 -17.35 16.73 -13.52
CA ILE A 109 -17.05 15.98 -14.75
C ILE A 109 -17.38 16.87 -15.96
#